data_AF-A0A2L0N3P3-F1
#
_entry.id   AF-A0A2L0N3P3-F1
#
_cell.length_a   1.000
_cell.length_b   1.000
_cell.length_c   1.000
_cell.angle_alpha   90.00
_cell.angle_beta   90.00
_cell.angle_gamma   90.00
#
_symmetry.space_group_name_H-M   'P 1'
#
loop_
_entity.id
_entity.type
_entity.pdbx_description
1 polymer ?
#
loop_
_entity_poly.entity_id
_entity_poly.type
_entity_poly.pdbx_seq_one_letter_code
_entity_poly.pdbx_strand_id
1 'polypeptide(L)' 'MPADRDFWLFDSHTLAVLHFTDAGELLGAEIVTDPVVVVEHARWLDAAFHHAQPYRSFVKEHPPR' A
#
# COMPACT_ATOMS: atom_id res chain seq x y z
N MET A 1 8.19 -1.96 -6.62
CA MET A 1 7.63 -3.25 -6.15
C MET A 1 7.07 -4.05 -7.32
N PRO A 2 7.11 -5.38 -7.27
CA PRO A 2 6.25 -6.24 -8.08
C PRO A 2 4.77 -5.83 -7.93
N ALA A 3 4.01 -5.85 -9.02
CA ALA A 3 2.62 -5.35 -9.03
C ALA A 3 1.62 -6.26 -8.29
N ASP A 4 2.04 -7.47 -7.91
CA ASP A 4 1.26 -8.52 -7.24
C ASP A 4 1.42 -8.51 -5.71
N ARG A 5 2.15 -7.53 -5.16
CA ARG A 5 2.39 -7.44 -3.71
C ARG A 5 1.78 -6.19 -3.12
N ASP A 6 0.69 -6.39 -2.39
CA ASP A 6 0.10 -5.38 -1.54
C ASP A 6 0.77 -5.37 -0.15
N PHE A 7 0.86 -4.17 0.43
CA PHE A 7 1.40 -4.00 1.77
C PHE A 7 0.74 -2.84 2.49
N TRP A 8 0.77 -2.90 3.82
CA TRP A 8 0.48 -1.78 4.71
C TRP A 8 1.73 -1.39 5.48
N LEU A 9 1.95 -0.09 5.65
CA LEU A 9 3.04 0.45 6.45
C LEU A 9 2.46 1.21 7.65
N PHE A 10 2.85 0.79 8.85
CA PHE A 10 2.40 1.34 10.12
C PHE A 10 3.55 2.05 10.84
N ASP A 11 3.28 3.27 11.32
CA ASP A 11 4.18 4.08 12.14
C ASP A 11 5.63 4.15 11.61
N SER A 12 5.78 4.06 10.28
CA SER A 12 7.05 4.04 9.55
C SER A 12 8.08 3.00 10.02
N HIS A 13 7.67 1.96 10.76
CA HIS A 13 8.59 0.93 11.28
C HIS A 13 8.04 -0.50 11.18
N THR A 14 6.74 -0.68 10.98
CA THR A 14 6.11 -2.00 10.87
C THR A 14 5.48 -2.15 9.51
N LEU A 15 5.95 -3.11 8.72
CA LEU A 15 5.40 -3.46 7.42
C LEU A 15 4.55 -4.74 7.56
N ALA A 16 3.34 -4.72 7.00
CA ALA A 16 2.49 -5.89 6.85
C ALA A 16 2.36 -6.21 5.36
N VAL A 17 3.00 -7.29 4.90
CA VAL A 17 2.86 -7.79 3.52
C VAL A 17 1.61 -8.66 3.46
N LEU A 18 0.67 -8.29 2.60
CA LEU A 18 -0.63 -8.95 2.51
C LEU A 18 -0.55 -10.12 1.54
N HIS A 19 -1.14 -11.26 1.93
CA HIS A 19 -1.25 -12.44 1.09
C HIS A 19 -2.70 -12.65 0.70
N PHE A 20 -2.97 -12.75 -0.60
CA PHE A 20 -4.29 -13.02 -1.14
C PHE A 20 -4.30 -14.33 -1.92
N THR A 21 -5.47 -14.96 -2.00
CA THR A 21 -5.73 -16.01 -3.00
C THR A 21 -5.84 -15.40 -4.40
N ASP A 22 -5.80 -16.24 -5.43
CA ASP A 22 -6.06 -15.81 -6.82
C ASP A 22 -7.48 -15.23 -7.01
N ALA A 23 -8.41 -15.55 -6.10
CA ALA A 23 -9.76 -14.98 -6.06
C ALA A 23 -9.84 -13.64 -5.31
N GLY A 24 -8.71 -13.13 -4.77
CA GLY A 24 -8.63 -11.88 -4.03
C GLY A 24 -9.04 -11.98 -2.56
N GLU A 25 -9.10 -13.19 -1.99
CA GLU A 25 -9.45 -13.38 -0.57
C GLU A 25 -8.21 -13.23 0.30
N LEU A 26 -8.31 -12.47 1.41
CA LEU A 26 -7.20 -12.25 2.33
C LEU A 26 -6.88 -13.54 3.10
N LEU A 27 -5.66 -14.05 2.91
CA LEU A 27 -5.12 -15.20 3.65
C LEU A 27 -4.47 -14.78 4.97
N GLY A 28 -3.93 -13.56 5.03
CA GLY A 28 -3.26 -13.02 6.20
C GLY A 28 -2.19 -12.01 5.82
N ALA A 29 -1.38 -11.63 6.82
CA ALA A 29 -0.26 -10.73 6.62
C ALA A 29 1.02 -11.25 7.27
N GLU A 30 2.14 -11.13 6.56
CA GLU A 30 3.48 -11.30 7.12
C GLU A 30 3.94 -9.97 7.72
N ILE A 31 4.38 -9.99 8.98
CA ILE A 31 4.91 -8.81 9.67
C ILE A 31 6.42 -8.74 9.51
N VAL A 32 6.89 -7.63 8.96
CA VAL A 32 8.31 -7.33 8.71
C VAL A 32 8.69 -6.07 9.47
N THR A 33 9.75 -6.16 10.26
CA THR A 33 10.32 -5.05 11.04
C THR A 33 11.79 -4.78 10.70
N ASP A 34 12.34 -5.47 9.68
CA ASP A 34 13.67 -5.16 9.17
C ASP A 34 13.69 -3.73 8.60
N PRO A 35 14.51 -2.82 9.15
CA PRO A 35 14.53 -1.43 8.75
C PRO A 35 14.91 -1.22 7.28
N VAL A 36 15.72 -2.11 6.69
CA VAL A 36 16.09 -2.01 5.27
C VAL A 36 14.85 -2.25 4.40
N VAL A 37 14.09 -3.30 4.71
CA VAL A 37 12.87 -3.65 3.98
C VAL A 37 11.80 -2.59 4.18
N VAL A 38 11.63 -2.09 5.42
CA VAL A 38 10.67 -1.03 5.73
C VAL A 38 10.96 0.25 4.96
N VAL A 39 12.23 0.71 4.94
CA VAL A 39 12.62 1.93 4.21
C VAL A 39 12.41 1.77 2.71
N GLU A 40 12.67 0.58 2.16
CA GLU A 40 12.37 0.31 0.76
C GLU A 40 10.87 0.47 0.45
N HIS A 41 10.00 -0.06 1.30
CA HIS A 41 8.54 0.05 1.12
C HIS A 41 8.03 1.47 1.35
N ALA A 42 8.62 2.22 2.28
CA ALA A 42 8.32 3.64 2.47
C ALA A 42 8.57 4.46 1.19
N ARG A 43 9.66 4.18 0.46
CA ARG A 43 9.95 4.86 -0.82
C ARG A 43 8.87 4.60 -1.87
N TRP A 44 8.30 3.40 -1.91
CA TRP A 44 7.20 3.08 -2.83
C TRP A 44 5.92 3.81 -2.44
N LEU A 45 5.63 3.90 -1.14
CA LEU A 45 4.50 4.67 -0.61
C LEU A 45 4.63 6.16 -0.96
N ASP A 46 5.81 6.75 -0.79
CA ASP A 46 6.10 8.14 -1.14
C ASP A 46 5.90 8.40 -2.63
N ALA A 47 6.40 7.52 -3.49
CA ALA A 47 6.20 7.62 -4.93
C ALA A 47 4.71 7.54 -5.30
N ALA A 48 3.96 6.62 -4.69
CA ALA A 48 2.52 6.50 -4.92
C ALA A 48 1.77 7.77 -4.46
N PHE A 49 2.10 8.30 -3.28
CA PHE A 49 1.50 9.54 -2.77
C PHE A 49 1.84 10.76 -3.62
N HIS A 50 3.06 10.85 -4.14
CA HIS A 50 3.46 11.93 -5.04
C HIS A 50 2.58 12.01 -6.30
N HIS A 51 2.13 10.86 -6.80
CA HIS A 51 1.28 10.76 -7.98
C HIS A 51 -0.22 10.64 -7.66
N ALA A 52 -0.61 10.57 -6.38
CA ALA A 52 -1.99 10.40 -5.98
C ALA A 52 -2.82 11.68 -6.19
N GLN A 53 -4.06 11.54 -6.64
CA GLN A 53 -5.03 12.62 -6.64
C GLN A 53 -5.74 12.68 -5.28
N PRO A 54 -5.85 13.87 -4.64
CA PRO A 54 -6.64 14.01 -3.42
C PRO A 54 -8.09 13.58 -3.66
N TYR A 55 -8.66 12.78 -2.73
CA TYR A 55 -10.02 12.25 -2.85
C TYR A 55 -11.08 13.33 -3.12
N ARG A 56 -10.95 14.49 -2.46
CA ARG A 56 -11.87 15.63 -2.66
C ARG A 56 -11.86 16.17 -4.09
N SER A 57 -10.70 16.17 -4.76
CA SER A 57 -10.58 16.57 -6.16
C SER A 57 -11.18 15.49 -7.07
N PHE A 58 -10.86 14.23 -6.79
CA PHE A 58 -11.38 13.08 -7.54
C PHE A 58 -12.91 13.06 -7.57
N VAL A 59 -13.61 13.17 -6.43
CA VAL A 59 -15.09 13.11 -6.40
C VAL A 59 -15.78 14.33 -7.03
N LYS A 60 -15.06 15.46 -7.15
CA LYS A 60 -15.57 16.65 -7.83
C LYS A 60 -15.56 16.44 -9.36
N GLU A 61 -14.52 15.79 -9.87
CA GLU A 61 -14.39 15.42 -11.29
C GLU A 61 -15.23 14.18 -11.64
N HIS A 62 -15.40 13.28 -10.68
CA HIS A 62 -16.12 12.01 -10.80
C HIS A 62 -17.18 11.89 -9.70
N PRO A 63 -18.35 12.52 -9.87
CA PRO A 63 -19.43 12.42 -8.88
C PRO A 63 -19.84 10.96 -8.68
N PRO A 64 -20.07 10.51 -7.43
CA PRO A 64 -20.57 9.16 -7.18
C PRO A 64 -21.91 8.94 -7.89
N ARG A 65 -22.10 7.74 -8.43
CA ARG A 65 -23.36 7.30 -9.06
C ARG A 65 -24.49 7.13 -8.06
#